data_AF-A0A8X6RA88-F1
#
_entry.id   AF-A0A8X6RA88-F1
#
_cell.length_a   1.000
_cell.length_b   1.000
_cell.length_c   1.000
_cell.angle_alpha   90.00
_cell.angle_beta   90.00
_cell.angle_gamma   90.00
#
_symmetry.space_group_name_H-M   'P 1'
#
loop_
_entity.id
_entity.type
_entity.pdbx_description
1 polymer ?
#
loop_
_entity_poly.entity_id
_entity_poly.type
_entity_poly.pdbx_seq_one_letter_code
_entity_poly.pdbx_strand_id
1 'polypeptide(L)'
;MAHESAKRFDRFKEDKFIEALSPQVYLSVRTPAWITTRHGPYGYPIDWTIFNYDHLLIQKILPTNWVSKLVEEIYLNPRFSHSLYNIHPKRGVNDRDPTLNDGLPSRIMNGSLILKKNIEYFTKDGVVFEDEGGKATKVNTVVLGTGYRWEFPFLQPEDFTAEGNKIHLYKCVFPPHLPKPTLGIIGFIVPLGPGVPCIEMQCRWASRVFSGKCKLPSQSAMVQDIDKQCRENVKRFGELDTTYLHVDFIPYLDDLASKIGVKPNLLKLFFTDFWLFVACTFKVFVPYRYRLVGPHKWNGARNAILSAGQRMRAPLQGKKALETDTTSNSTKICVLLGFIIFAWYWKIPPGSLVVDDTGRKASETMILLEFVIYDVCPYQAYQMTSDSSFKYLL
;
A
#
# COMPACT_ATOMS: atom_id res chain seq x y z
N MET A 1 -19.40 4.05 25.59
CA MET A 1 -18.31 4.60 24.75
C MET A 1 -17.04 4.96 25.51
N ALA A 2 -16.91 6.07 26.25
CA ALA A 2 -15.63 6.41 26.92
C ALA A 2 -15.17 5.37 27.97
N HIS A 3 -16.12 4.80 28.72
CA HIS A 3 -15.83 3.75 29.71
C HIS A 3 -15.42 2.40 29.07
N GLU A 4 -15.97 2.06 27.90
CA GLU A 4 -15.55 0.91 27.11
C GLU A 4 -14.17 1.12 26.47
N SER A 5 -13.88 2.33 25.99
CA SER A 5 -12.56 2.68 25.48
C SER A 5 -11.48 2.58 26.55
N ALA A 6 -11.77 2.97 27.79
CA ALA A 6 -10.86 2.79 28.93
C ALA A 6 -10.62 1.30 29.25
N LYS A 7 -11.69 0.50 29.36
CA LYS A 7 -11.57 -0.97 29.54
C LYS A 7 -10.86 -1.68 28.37
N ARG A 8 -10.93 -1.11 27.17
CA ARG A 8 -10.22 -1.61 25.97
C ARG A 8 -8.74 -1.22 26.01
N PHE A 9 -8.41 -0.06 26.57
CA PHE A 9 -7.04 0.39 26.77
C PHE A 9 -6.33 -0.40 27.88
N ASP A 10 -7.03 -0.73 28.96
CA ASP A 10 -6.47 -1.54 30.05
C ASP A 10 -6.24 -3.00 29.61
N ARG A 11 -7.17 -3.61 28.87
CA ARG A 11 -6.94 -4.92 28.23
C ARG A 11 -5.80 -4.89 27.21
N PHE A 12 -5.66 -3.81 26.45
CA PHE A 12 -4.55 -3.65 25.51
C PHE A 12 -3.19 -3.53 26.22
N LYS A 13 -3.16 -2.95 27.42
CA LYS A 13 -1.97 -2.98 28.28
C LYS A 13 -1.70 -4.40 28.76
N GLU A 14 -2.71 -5.13 29.27
CA GLU A 14 -2.58 -6.53 29.69
C GLU A 14 -2.10 -7.44 28.55
N ASP A 15 -2.64 -7.34 27.34
CA ASP A 15 -2.23 -8.17 26.20
C ASP A 15 -0.77 -7.89 25.77
N LYS A 16 -0.35 -6.62 25.73
CA LYS A 16 1.07 -6.26 25.53
C LYS A 16 1.95 -6.71 26.69
N PHE A 17 1.40 -6.77 27.90
CA PHE A 17 2.08 -7.27 29.10
C PHE A 17 2.25 -8.80 29.02
N ILE A 18 1.23 -9.52 28.56
CA ILE A 18 1.27 -10.96 28.30
C ILE A 18 2.34 -11.26 27.24
N GLU A 19 2.43 -10.50 26.15
CA GLU A 19 3.48 -10.71 25.13
C GLU A 19 4.90 -10.35 25.60
N ALA A 20 5.06 -9.51 26.62
CA ALA A 20 6.35 -9.11 27.16
C ALA A 20 6.83 -10.04 28.29
N LEU A 21 5.93 -10.77 28.95
CA LEU A 21 6.21 -11.61 30.12
C LEU A 21 5.87 -13.11 29.91
N SER A 22 5.23 -13.48 28.80
CA SER A 22 4.94 -14.89 28.54
C SER A 22 6.25 -15.66 28.34
N PRO A 23 6.44 -16.80 29.03
CA PRO A 23 7.64 -17.61 28.86
C PRO A 23 7.85 -18.09 27.42
N GLN A 24 6.76 -18.27 26.65
CA GLN A 24 6.81 -18.68 25.25
C GLN A 24 5.53 -18.26 24.50
N VAL A 25 5.68 -17.77 23.28
CA VAL A 25 4.57 -17.49 22.35
C VAL A 25 4.68 -18.38 21.11
N TYR A 26 3.55 -18.90 20.66
CA TYR A 26 3.40 -19.65 19.41
C TYR A 26 2.44 -18.92 18.48
N LEU A 27 2.84 -18.73 17.21
CA LEU A 27 1.99 -18.15 16.18
C LEU A 27 1.66 -19.20 15.13
N SER A 28 0.44 -19.74 15.20
CA SER A 28 -0.08 -20.68 14.21
C SER A 28 -0.59 -19.95 12.98
N VAL A 29 -0.10 -20.35 11.80
CA VAL A 29 -0.48 -19.76 10.53
C VAL A 29 -0.93 -20.85 9.56
N ARG A 30 -2.21 -20.82 9.18
CA ARG A 30 -2.77 -21.74 8.16
C ARG A 30 -2.32 -21.41 6.76
N THR A 31 -2.28 -20.12 6.43
CA THR A 31 -1.87 -19.65 5.10
C THR A 31 -0.84 -18.55 5.28
N PRO A 32 0.42 -18.77 4.88
CA PRO A 32 1.46 -17.77 5.03
C PRO A 32 1.10 -16.46 4.33
N ALA A 33 1.61 -15.36 4.87
CA ALA A 33 1.46 -14.02 4.31
C ALA A 33 2.82 -13.34 4.27
N TRP A 34 2.99 -12.44 3.30
CA TRP A 34 4.18 -11.59 3.23
C TRP A 34 4.20 -10.69 4.45
N ILE A 35 5.28 -10.74 5.23
CA ILE A 35 5.53 -9.81 6.34
C ILE A 35 6.32 -8.62 5.82
N THR A 36 5.87 -7.42 6.16
CA THR A 36 6.57 -6.18 5.89
C THR A 36 6.52 -5.25 7.10
N THR A 37 7.28 -4.16 7.05
CA THR A 37 7.45 -3.22 8.16
C THR A 37 6.89 -1.85 7.76
N ARG A 38 6.54 -1.03 8.76
CA ARG A 38 6.06 0.33 8.58
C ARG A 38 7.17 1.26 8.10
N HIS A 39 8.42 0.98 8.47
CA HIS A 39 9.56 1.71 7.92
C HIS A 39 9.89 1.18 6.51
N GLY A 40 9.82 2.07 5.55
CA GLY A 40 10.37 1.92 4.22
C GLY A 40 11.86 2.21 4.15
N PRO A 41 12.41 2.32 2.94
CA PRO A 41 13.78 2.74 2.71
C PRO A 41 14.10 4.07 3.42
N TYR A 42 15.29 4.18 4.00
CA TYR A 42 15.78 5.37 4.71
C TYR A 42 14.94 5.81 5.92
N GLY A 43 14.11 4.92 6.47
CA GLY A 43 13.25 5.21 7.63
C GLY A 43 12.00 6.03 7.30
N TYR A 44 11.72 6.29 6.02
CA TYR A 44 10.45 6.88 5.60
C TYR A 44 9.31 5.89 5.83
N PRO A 45 8.07 6.32 6.08
CA PRO A 45 6.92 5.41 6.11
C PRO A 45 6.79 4.60 4.80
N ILE A 46 6.40 3.33 4.87
CA ILE A 46 6.33 2.47 3.69
C ILE A 46 5.31 2.98 2.66
N ASP A 47 4.15 3.41 3.12
CA ASP A 47 3.09 4.03 2.32
C ASP A 47 3.56 5.30 1.60
N TRP A 48 4.43 6.08 2.25
CA TRP A 48 5.10 7.24 1.66
C TRP A 48 5.94 6.88 0.42
N THR A 49 6.53 5.68 0.41
CA THR A 49 7.43 5.25 -0.65
C THR A 49 6.75 4.46 -1.76
N ILE A 50 5.64 3.75 -1.46
CA ILE A 50 4.97 2.88 -2.44
C ILE A 50 3.81 3.58 -3.17
N PHE A 51 3.11 4.52 -2.54
CA PHE A 51 1.94 5.16 -3.15
C PHE A 51 2.33 6.43 -3.88
N ASN A 52 3.01 6.29 -5.02
CA ASN A 52 3.22 7.39 -5.97
C ASN A 52 2.36 7.17 -7.22
N TYR A 53 2.02 8.23 -7.95
CA TYR A 53 1.12 8.11 -9.11
C TYR A 53 1.83 7.52 -10.33
N ASP A 54 3.12 7.76 -10.49
CA ASP A 54 3.99 7.12 -11.47
C ASP A 54 4.11 5.60 -11.26
N HIS A 55 4.11 5.11 -10.02
CA HIS A 55 4.05 3.66 -9.76
C HIS A 55 2.80 3.02 -10.39
N LEU A 56 1.66 3.72 -10.36
CA LEU A 56 0.45 3.27 -11.05
C LEU A 56 0.64 3.26 -12.58
N LEU A 57 1.40 4.21 -13.14
CA LEU A 57 1.73 4.22 -14.57
C LEU A 57 2.63 3.04 -14.94
N ILE A 58 3.63 2.73 -14.10
CA ILE A 58 4.52 1.58 -14.27
C ILE A 58 3.73 0.27 -14.21
N GLN A 59 2.80 0.12 -13.26
CA GLN A 59 1.94 -1.07 -13.14
C GLN A 59 1.00 -1.27 -14.33
N LYS A 60 0.71 -0.23 -15.12
CA LYS A 60 -0.06 -0.36 -16.38
C LYS A 60 0.78 -0.89 -17.54
N ILE A 61 2.10 -0.74 -17.46
CA ILE A 61 3.04 -1.12 -18.53
C ILE A 61 3.65 -2.48 -18.23
N LEU A 62 4.01 -2.74 -16.97
CA LEU A 62 4.68 -3.96 -16.53
C LEU A 62 3.69 -5.02 -16.03
N PRO A 63 3.89 -6.31 -16.35
CA PRO A 63 3.09 -7.39 -15.78
C PRO A 63 3.17 -7.42 -14.25
N THR A 64 2.03 -7.63 -13.58
CA THR A 64 1.92 -7.65 -12.10
C THR A 64 2.87 -8.65 -11.44
N ASN A 65 3.11 -9.81 -12.07
CA ASN A 65 4.01 -10.83 -11.53
C ASN A 65 5.47 -10.34 -11.49
N TRP A 66 5.89 -9.54 -12.47
CA TRP A 66 7.25 -8.99 -12.52
C TRP A 66 7.42 -7.94 -11.44
N VAL A 67 6.44 -7.05 -11.28
CA VAL A 67 6.44 -6.03 -10.21
C VAL A 67 6.44 -6.71 -8.84
N SER A 68 5.63 -7.76 -8.66
CA SER A 68 5.59 -8.52 -7.40
C SER A 68 6.94 -9.15 -7.08
N LYS A 69 7.54 -9.87 -8.04
CA LYS A 69 8.84 -10.49 -7.86
C LYS A 69 9.95 -9.47 -7.58
N LEU A 70 9.91 -8.30 -8.22
CA LEU A 70 10.84 -7.21 -7.94
C LEU A 70 10.73 -6.73 -6.48
N VAL A 71 9.51 -6.50 -5.99
CA VAL A 71 9.27 -6.08 -4.61
C VAL A 71 9.67 -7.18 -3.62
N GLU A 72 9.39 -8.44 -3.94
CA GLU A 72 9.77 -9.59 -3.12
C GLU A 72 11.29 -9.68 -2.96
N GLU A 73 12.04 -9.66 -4.07
CA GLU A 73 13.49 -9.90 -4.05
C GLU A 73 14.32 -8.68 -3.65
N ILE A 74 13.91 -7.46 -4.02
CA ILE A 74 14.69 -6.25 -3.73
C ILE A 74 14.29 -5.62 -2.40
N TYR A 75 13.04 -5.79 -1.98
CA TYR A 75 12.52 -5.09 -0.80
C TYR A 75 12.24 -6.01 0.38
N LEU A 76 11.48 -7.09 0.20
CA LEU A 76 11.02 -7.94 1.31
C LEU A 76 12.09 -8.93 1.79
N ASN A 77 12.53 -9.82 0.90
CA ASN A 77 13.47 -10.91 1.24
C ASN A 77 14.80 -10.42 1.86
N PRO A 78 15.40 -9.29 1.42
CA PRO A 78 16.63 -8.78 2.04
C PRO A 78 16.45 -8.34 3.50
N ARG A 79 15.23 -7.97 3.91
CA ARG A 79 14.92 -7.58 5.29
C ARG A 79 14.59 -8.78 6.15
N PHE A 80 13.88 -9.74 5.58
CA PHE A 80 13.43 -10.94 6.26
C PHE A 80 13.08 -11.99 5.21
N SER A 81 13.86 -13.08 5.13
CA SER A 81 13.64 -14.14 4.13
C SER A 81 12.45 -15.03 4.51
N HIS A 82 11.30 -14.84 3.89
CA HIS A 82 10.10 -15.63 4.20
C HIS A 82 10.28 -17.12 3.94
N SER A 83 11.12 -17.51 2.97
CA SER A 83 11.46 -18.91 2.68
C SER A 83 12.28 -19.55 3.80
N LEU A 84 13.28 -18.84 4.34
CA LEU A 84 14.10 -19.34 5.45
C LEU A 84 13.25 -19.64 6.69
N TYR A 85 12.21 -18.85 6.93
CA TYR A 85 11.30 -19.00 8.06
C TYR A 85 10.04 -19.82 7.73
N ASN A 86 10.01 -20.55 6.61
CA ASN A 86 8.89 -21.41 6.18
C ASN A 86 7.53 -20.70 6.09
N ILE A 87 7.52 -19.40 5.81
CA ILE A 87 6.31 -18.57 5.68
C ILE A 87 6.22 -17.88 4.33
N HIS A 88 6.91 -18.41 3.31
CA HIS A 88 6.79 -17.95 1.94
C HIS A 88 5.37 -18.23 1.42
N PRO A 89 4.59 -17.21 1.03
CA PRO A 89 3.26 -17.40 0.47
C PRO A 89 3.32 -18.00 -0.95
N LYS A 90 2.27 -18.71 -1.38
CA LYS A 90 2.19 -19.24 -2.75
C LYS A 90 1.91 -18.16 -3.80
N ARG A 91 1.27 -17.06 -3.38
CA ARG A 91 0.89 -15.93 -4.23
C ARG A 91 1.87 -14.77 -4.00
N GLY A 92 2.02 -13.90 -5.00
CA GLY A 92 2.94 -12.78 -4.93
C GLY A 92 2.51 -11.71 -3.92
N VAL A 93 3.39 -10.76 -3.63
CA VAL A 93 3.14 -9.68 -2.66
C VAL A 93 1.96 -8.77 -3.04
N ASN A 94 1.69 -8.59 -4.33
CA ASN A 94 0.54 -7.79 -4.76
C ASN A 94 -0.76 -8.59 -4.79
N ASP A 95 -0.70 -9.91 -4.64
CA ASP A 95 -1.86 -10.81 -4.72
C ASP A 95 -2.56 -10.99 -3.37
N ARG A 96 -1.99 -10.47 -2.28
CA ARG A 96 -2.61 -10.50 -0.95
C ARG A 96 -2.01 -9.43 -0.07
N ASP A 97 -2.84 -8.84 0.79
CA ASP A 97 -2.36 -7.83 1.74
C ASP A 97 -1.23 -8.38 2.62
N PRO A 98 -0.06 -7.72 2.64
CA PRO A 98 1.02 -8.12 3.52
C PRO A 98 0.69 -7.79 4.98
N THR A 99 1.21 -8.60 5.89
CA THR A 99 1.17 -8.34 7.33
C THR A 99 2.17 -7.25 7.68
N LEU A 100 1.69 -6.13 8.21
CA LEU A 100 2.53 -5.02 8.67
C LEU A 100 2.91 -5.19 10.15
N ASN A 101 4.16 -5.61 10.41
CA ASN A 101 4.67 -5.78 11.76
C ASN A 101 6.18 -5.53 11.86
N ASP A 102 6.57 -4.53 12.67
CA ASP A 102 7.97 -4.12 12.84
C ASP A 102 8.77 -5.03 13.79
N GLY A 103 8.08 -5.76 14.69
CA GLY A 103 8.73 -6.57 15.73
C GLY A 103 8.66 -8.08 15.49
N LEU A 104 7.84 -8.53 14.54
CA LEU A 104 7.66 -9.97 14.29
C LEU A 104 8.95 -10.67 13.83
N PRO A 105 9.71 -10.12 12.84
CA PRO A 105 10.99 -10.72 12.44
C PRO A 105 11.99 -10.94 13.58
N SER A 106 12.19 -9.93 14.44
CA SER A 106 13.15 -10.01 15.54
C SER A 106 12.72 -10.99 16.62
N ARG A 107 11.41 -11.09 16.89
CA ARG A 107 10.85 -12.08 17.84
C ARG A 107 10.96 -13.52 17.35
N ILE A 108 10.85 -13.73 16.04
CA ILE A 108 11.10 -15.06 15.45
C ILE A 108 12.59 -15.40 15.59
N MET A 109 13.47 -14.47 15.23
CA MET A 109 14.91 -14.69 15.25
C MET A 109 15.47 -14.98 16.65
N ASN A 110 14.96 -14.30 17.69
CA ASN A 110 15.40 -14.51 19.06
C ASN A 110 14.67 -15.66 19.80
N GLY A 111 13.74 -16.37 19.13
CA GLY A 111 13.02 -17.51 19.67
C GLY A 111 11.87 -17.18 20.63
N SER A 112 11.63 -15.92 20.95
CA SER A 112 10.49 -15.52 21.81
C SER A 112 9.14 -15.80 21.16
N LEU A 113 9.09 -15.89 19.83
CA LEU A 113 7.93 -16.31 19.06
C LEU A 113 8.31 -17.45 18.12
N ILE A 114 7.60 -18.58 18.25
CA ILE A 114 7.79 -19.75 17.39
C ILE A 114 6.62 -19.83 16.41
N LEU A 115 6.94 -19.84 15.11
CA LEU A 115 5.95 -20.08 14.06
C LEU A 115 5.54 -21.55 14.06
N LYS A 116 4.24 -21.81 13.93
CA LYS A 116 3.65 -23.14 13.84
C LYS A 116 2.74 -23.24 12.62
N LYS A 117 2.56 -24.45 12.09
CA LYS A 117 1.52 -24.71 11.08
C LYS A 117 0.13 -24.61 11.71
N ASN A 118 -0.89 -24.92 10.93
CA ASN A 118 -2.27 -24.90 11.37
C ASN A 118 -2.50 -25.86 12.56
N ILE A 119 -3.53 -25.55 13.33
CA ILE A 119 -3.95 -26.38 14.47
C ILE A 119 -4.69 -27.60 13.93
N GLU A 120 -4.29 -28.79 14.38
CA GLU A 120 -4.99 -30.02 14.09
C GLU A 120 -6.17 -30.20 15.06
N TYR A 121 -5.90 -30.16 16.37
CA TYR A 121 -6.91 -30.18 17.42
C TYR A 121 -6.36 -29.63 18.76
N PHE A 122 -7.29 -29.27 19.65
CA PHE A 122 -6.99 -28.88 21.03
C PHE A 122 -6.96 -30.11 21.95
N THR A 123 -6.05 -30.12 22.91
CA THR A 123 -6.05 -31.07 24.02
C THR A 123 -6.55 -30.39 25.29
N LYS A 124 -6.65 -31.14 26.39
CA LYS A 124 -7.06 -30.60 27.69
C LYS A 124 -6.14 -29.48 28.19
N ASP A 125 -4.85 -29.53 27.84
CA ASP A 125 -3.79 -28.68 28.37
C ASP A 125 -2.88 -28.08 27.28
N GLY A 126 -3.30 -28.15 26.01
CA GLY A 126 -2.42 -27.83 24.90
C GLY A 126 -3.08 -27.82 23.54
N VAL A 127 -2.23 -27.76 22.52
CA VAL A 127 -2.58 -27.73 21.09
C VAL A 127 -1.67 -28.69 20.35
N VAL A 128 -2.23 -29.47 19.43
CA VAL A 128 -1.46 -30.25 18.44
C VAL A 128 -1.44 -29.48 17.13
N PHE A 129 -0.25 -29.20 16.61
CA PHE A 129 -0.05 -28.56 15.31
C PHE A 129 0.26 -29.61 14.24
N GLU A 130 -0.12 -29.32 12.99
CA GLU A 130 0.09 -30.22 11.84
C GLU A 130 1.56 -30.60 11.59
N ASP A 131 2.52 -29.78 12.06
CA ASP A 131 3.96 -30.00 11.92
C ASP A 131 4.60 -30.79 13.07
N GLU A 132 3.83 -31.19 14.10
CA GLU A 132 4.38 -31.85 15.30
C GLU A 132 4.08 -33.36 15.39
N GLY A 133 3.48 -33.95 14.36
CA GLY A 133 3.27 -35.40 14.28
C GLY A 133 2.48 -35.98 15.46
N GLY A 134 1.50 -35.24 15.97
CA GLY A 134 0.63 -35.66 17.08
C GLY A 134 1.13 -35.30 18.49
N LYS A 135 2.31 -34.68 18.63
CA LYS A 135 2.78 -34.21 19.94
C LYS A 135 2.03 -32.94 20.36
N ALA A 136 1.49 -32.94 21.58
CA ALA A 136 0.83 -31.77 22.14
C ALA A 136 1.86 -30.75 22.66
N THR A 137 1.74 -29.52 22.20
CA THR A 137 2.41 -28.35 22.78
C THR A 137 1.54 -27.78 23.88
N LYS A 138 2.08 -27.75 25.11
CA LYS A 138 1.38 -27.20 26.28
C LYS A 138 1.18 -25.69 26.13
N VAL A 139 -0.05 -25.22 26.22
CA VAL A 139 -0.38 -23.79 26.18
C VAL A 139 -1.41 -23.45 27.25
N ASN A 140 -1.27 -22.28 27.86
CA ASN A 140 -2.19 -21.81 28.90
C ASN A 140 -3.32 -20.94 28.35
N THR A 141 -3.06 -20.25 27.23
CA THR A 141 -3.98 -19.27 26.65
C THR A 141 -3.95 -19.39 25.13
N VAL A 142 -5.12 -19.31 24.51
CA VAL A 142 -5.28 -19.29 23.06
C VAL A 142 -5.97 -17.98 22.67
N VAL A 143 -5.33 -17.21 21.79
CA VAL A 143 -5.90 -15.97 21.24
C VAL A 143 -6.26 -16.20 19.78
N LEU A 144 -7.56 -16.14 19.46
CA LEU A 144 -8.06 -16.36 18.11
C LEU A 144 -8.07 -15.06 17.29
N GLY A 145 -6.98 -14.80 16.57
CA GLY A 145 -6.86 -13.71 15.60
C GLY A 145 -7.52 -14.00 14.25
N THR A 146 -8.71 -14.62 14.23
CA THR A 146 -9.34 -15.18 13.00
C THR A 146 -10.18 -14.18 12.20
N GLY A 147 -10.10 -12.89 12.51
CA GLY A 147 -10.85 -11.83 11.84
C GLY A 147 -12.26 -11.64 12.42
N TYR A 148 -13.10 -10.90 11.68
CA TYR A 148 -14.44 -10.49 12.10
C TYR A 148 -15.47 -10.86 11.04
N ARG A 149 -16.70 -11.11 11.50
CA ARG A 149 -17.89 -11.13 10.65
C ARG A 149 -18.54 -9.74 10.69
N TRP A 150 -19.35 -9.45 9.69
CA TRP A 150 -20.09 -8.20 9.56
C TRP A 150 -21.58 -8.52 9.45
N GLU A 151 -22.41 -7.67 10.04
CA GLU A 151 -23.87 -7.74 9.95
C GLU A 151 -24.43 -6.31 9.98
N PHE A 152 -25.53 -6.09 9.27
CA PHE A 152 -26.28 -4.83 9.32
C PHE A 152 -27.66 -5.13 9.92
N PRO A 153 -27.80 -5.24 11.26
CA PRO A 153 -29.04 -5.73 11.90
C PRO A 153 -30.26 -4.81 11.73
N PHE A 154 -30.04 -3.63 11.16
CA PHE A 154 -31.06 -2.63 10.86
C PHE A 154 -31.42 -2.56 9.35
N LEU A 155 -30.79 -3.39 8.50
CA LEU A 155 -31.10 -3.52 7.08
C LEU A 155 -31.54 -4.96 6.78
N GLN A 156 -32.37 -5.13 5.76
CA GLN A 156 -32.67 -6.47 5.25
C GLN A 156 -31.50 -6.93 4.36
N PRO A 157 -31.06 -8.19 4.41
CA PRO A 157 -29.97 -8.68 3.56
C PRO A 157 -30.17 -8.38 2.07
N GLU A 158 -31.43 -8.44 1.60
CA GLU A 158 -31.81 -8.16 0.23
C GLU A 158 -31.46 -6.72 -0.20
N ASP A 159 -31.32 -5.78 0.74
CA ASP A 159 -30.99 -4.37 0.49
C ASP A 159 -29.53 -4.15 0.04
N PHE A 160 -28.63 -5.11 0.24
CA PHE A 160 -27.19 -4.92 -0.05
C PHE A 160 -26.44 -6.19 -0.50
N THR A 161 -27.12 -7.34 -0.55
CA THR A 161 -26.55 -8.61 -1.03
C THR A 161 -27.15 -9.03 -2.37
N ALA A 162 -26.45 -9.93 -3.06
CA ALA A 162 -26.95 -10.71 -4.19
C ALA A 162 -27.14 -12.19 -3.77
N GLU A 163 -27.58 -13.03 -4.70
CA GLU A 163 -27.69 -14.48 -4.51
C GLU A 163 -26.43 -15.07 -3.85
N GLY A 164 -26.63 -15.93 -2.84
CA GLY A 164 -25.54 -16.49 -2.04
C GLY A 164 -25.03 -15.59 -0.93
N ASN A 165 -25.79 -14.56 -0.52
CA ASN A 165 -25.48 -13.65 0.60
C ASN A 165 -24.14 -12.89 0.43
N LYS A 166 -23.73 -12.69 -0.83
CA LYS A 166 -22.49 -11.97 -1.18
C LYS A 166 -22.80 -10.48 -1.28
N ILE A 167 -21.93 -9.67 -0.70
CA ILE A 167 -22.06 -8.21 -0.76
C ILE A 167 -21.99 -7.77 -2.22
N HIS A 168 -22.98 -6.99 -2.64
CA HIS A 168 -23.13 -6.63 -4.04
C HIS A 168 -23.42 -5.14 -4.16
N LEU A 169 -22.35 -4.35 -4.10
CA LEU A 169 -22.41 -2.89 -4.04
C LEU A 169 -21.62 -2.27 -5.19
N TYR A 170 -22.29 -1.45 -6.01
CA TYR A 170 -21.64 -0.67 -7.05
C TYR A 170 -20.62 0.29 -6.43
N LYS A 171 -19.36 0.14 -6.84
CA LYS A 171 -18.21 0.85 -6.26
C LYS A 171 -18.15 0.74 -4.73
N CYS A 172 -18.58 -0.40 -4.18
CA CYS A 172 -18.64 -0.65 -2.75
C CYS A 172 -19.44 0.40 -1.96
N VAL A 173 -20.44 1.04 -2.59
CA VAL A 173 -21.31 2.03 -1.95
C VAL A 173 -22.79 1.72 -2.19
N PHE A 174 -23.20 1.59 -3.44
CA PHE A 174 -24.62 1.62 -3.80
C PHE A 174 -25.16 0.23 -4.11
N PRO A 175 -26.26 -0.21 -3.48
CA PRO A 175 -26.95 -1.42 -3.90
C PRO A 175 -27.57 -1.23 -5.29
N PRO A 176 -27.23 -2.07 -6.29
CA PRO A 176 -27.62 -1.85 -7.67
C PRO A 176 -29.09 -2.15 -7.96
N HIS A 177 -29.76 -2.94 -7.11
CA HIS A 177 -31.15 -3.38 -7.30
C HIS A 177 -32.18 -2.34 -6.84
N LEU A 178 -31.78 -1.33 -6.07
CA LEU A 178 -32.71 -0.31 -5.59
C LEU A 178 -33.17 0.58 -6.76
N PRO A 179 -34.49 0.74 -6.98
CA PRO A 179 -35.01 1.57 -8.07
C PRO A 179 -34.60 3.05 -8.00
N LYS A 180 -34.37 3.54 -6.77
CA LYS A 180 -33.88 4.90 -6.50
C LYS A 180 -32.62 4.82 -5.66
N PRO A 181 -31.59 5.64 -5.94
CA PRO A 181 -30.34 5.62 -5.19
C PRO A 181 -30.47 6.39 -3.87
N THR A 182 -31.27 5.88 -2.93
CA THR A 182 -31.57 6.53 -1.64
C THR A 182 -30.83 5.92 -0.46
N LEU A 183 -30.11 4.82 -0.68
CA LEU A 183 -29.26 4.15 0.31
C LEU A 183 -27.84 4.03 -0.25
N GLY A 184 -26.84 4.27 0.59
CA GLY A 184 -25.43 4.09 0.28
C GLY A 184 -24.67 3.67 1.52
N ILE A 185 -23.89 2.60 1.40
CA ILE A 185 -23.09 2.04 2.49
C ILE A 185 -21.68 2.62 2.39
N ILE A 186 -21.24 3.30 3.45
CA ILE A 186 -19.97 4.04 3.45
C ILE A 186 -18.94 3.29 4.29
N GLY A 187 -17.72 3.19 3.77
CA GLY A 187 -16.57 2.58 4.44
C GLY A 187 -16.56 1.06 4.47
N PHE A 188 -17.52 0.43 3.81
CA PHE A 188 -17.53 -1.01 3.64
C PHE A 188 -16.71 -1.41 2.41
N ILE A 189 -15.40 -1.24 2.55
CA ILE A 189 -14.37 -1.42 1.50
C ILE A 189 -13.11 -2.02 2.09
N VAL A 190 -12.33 -2.72 1.27
CA VAL A 190 -10.99 -3.22 1.63
C VAL A 190 -9.96 -2.64 0.66
N PRO A 191 -9.49 -1.40 0.89
CA PRO A 191 -8.51 -0.77 0.01
C PRO A 191 -7.10 -1.32 0.24
N LEU A 192 -6.38 -1.58 -0.86
CA LEU A 192 -4.92 -1.75 -0.84
C LEU A 192 -4.26 -0.38 -0.68
N GLY A 193 -4.30 0.13 0.55
CA GLY A 193 -3.78 1.44 0.93
C GLY A 193 -4.63 2.16 1.97
N PRO A 194 -4.42 3.47 2.15
CA PRO A 194 -5.13 4.23 3.18
C PRO A 194 -6.65 4.23 2.99
N GLY A 195 -7.40 3.78 4.01
CA GLY A 195 -8.87 3.71 3.92
C GLY A 195 -9.61 5.03 4.12
N VAL A 196 -9.13 5.90 5.01
CA VAL A 196 -9.81 7.17 5.35
C VAL A 196 -10.06 8.06 4.11
N PRO A 197 -9.11 8.25 3.18
CA PRO A 197 -9.38 9.03 1.96
C PRO A 197 -10.44 8.38 1.07
N CYS A 198 -10.49 7.05 0.99
CA CYS A 198 -11.51 6.34 0.23
C CYS A 198 -12.91 6.59 0.81
N ILE A 199 -13.04 6.53 2.14
CA ILE A 199 -14.28 6.81 2.87
C ILE A 199 -14.74 8.25 2.63
N GLU A 200 -13.82 9.23 2.72
CA GLU A 200 -14.13 10.63 2.45
C GLU A 200 -14.62 10.84 1.01
N MET A 201 -13.98 10.19 0.04
CA MET A 201 -14.37 10.27 -1.36
C MET A 201 -15.73 9.60 -1.61
N GLN A 202 -16.01 8.47 -0.95
CA GLN A 202 -17.33 7.83 -0.97
C GLN A 202 -18.41 8.79 -0.46
N CYS A 203 -18.19 9.47 0.68
CA CYS A 203 -19.12 10.47 1.21
C CYS A 203 -19.37 11.62 0.20
N ARG A 204 -18.31 12.14 -0.42
CA ARG A 204 -18.42 13.22 -1.42
C ARG A 204 -19.20 12.80 -2.65
N TRP A 205 -19.00 11.58 -3.13
CA TRP A 205 -19.75 11.05 -4.25
C TRP A 205 -21.20 10.75 -3.88
N ALA A 206 -21.42 10.05 -2.76
CA ALA A 206 -22.74 9.65 -2.32
C ALA A 206 -23.67 10.83 -2.05
N SER A 207 -23.18 11.87 -1.35
CA SER A 207 -23.95 13.09 -1.11
C SER A 207 -24.40 13.78 -2.40
N ARG A 208 -23.58 13.74 -3.46
CA ARG A 208 -23.95 14.30 -4.77
C ARG A 208 -24.96 13.44 -5.51
N VAL A 209 -24.90 12.12 -5.35
CA VAL A 209 -25.92 11.20 -5.87
C VAL A 209 -27.26 11.46 -5.18
N PHE A 210 -27.27 11.52 -3.85
CA PHE A 210 -28.48 11.82 -3.07
C PHE A 210 -29.07 13.20 -3.39
N SER A 211 -28.24 14.21 -3.64
CA SER A 211 -28.71 15.54 -4.03
C SER A 211 -29.07 15.66 -5.52
N GLY A 212 -29.07 14.57 -6.30
CA GLY A 212 -29.34 14.57 -7.74
C GLY A 212 -28.29 15.27 -8.62
N LYS A 213 -27.13 15.67 -8.05
CA LYS A 213 -26.03 16.35 -8.76
C LYS A 213 -25.09 15.37 -9.48
N CYS A 214 -25.24 14.08 -9.23
CA CYS A 214 -24.55 12.99 -9.91
C CYS A 214 -25.57 11.86 -10.14
N LYS A 215 -25.57 11.24 -11.31
CA LYS A 215 -26.48 10.11 -11.60
C LYS A 215 -25.69 8.81 -11.61
N LEU A 216 -26.27 7.76 -11.03
CA LEU A 216 -25.75 6.41 -11.20
C LEU A 216 -26.04 5.91 -12.62
N PRO A 217 -25.22 4.99 -13.16
CA PRO A 217 -25.52 4.33 -14.42
C PRO A 217 -26.71 3.36 -14.27
N SER A 218 -27.12 2.69 -15.36
CA SER A 218 -28.18 1.69 -15.30
C SER A 218 -27.81 0.52 -14.38
N GLN A 219 -28.82 -0.16 -13.83
CA GLN A 219 -28.63 -1.35 -12.99
C GLN A 219 -27.74 -2.39 -13.69
N SER A 220 -28.00 -2.71 -14.96
CA SER A 220 -27.18 -3.65 -15.73
C SER A 220 -25.71 -3.22 -15.81
N ALA A 221 -25.43 -1.93 -15.98
CA ALA A 221 -24.06 -1.43 -16.04
C ALA A 221 -23.38 -1.49 -14.66
N MET A 222 -24.13 -1.24 -13.58
CA MET A 222 -23.63 -1.39 -12.21
C MET A 222 -23.26 -2.85 -11.90
N VAL A 223 -24.14 -3.80 -12.24
CA VAL A 223 -23.91 -5.24 -12.04
C VAL A 223 -22.69 -5.71 -12.84
N GLN A 224 -22.59 -5.33 -14.12
CA GLN A 224 -21.43 -5.69 -14.95
C GLN A 224 -20.10 -5.17 -14.39
N ASP A 225 -20.09 -3.96 -13.80
CA ASP A 225 -18.90 -3.38 -13.16
C ASP A 225 -18.51 -4.17 -11.89
N ILE A 226 -19.50 -4.53 -11.06
CA ILE A 226 -19.28 -5.34 -9.85
C ILE A 226 -18.72 -6.72 -10.24
N ASP A 227 -19.31 -7.39 -11.22
CA ASP A 227 -18.86 -8.71 -11.66
C ASP A 227 -17.47 -8.66 -12.28
N LYS A 228 -17.16 -7.61 -13.03
CA LYS A 228 -15.82 -7.40 -13.59
C LYS A 228 -14.80 -7.27 -12.47
N GLN A 229 -15.07 -6.41 -11.48
CA GLN A 229 -14.19 -6.20 -10.34
C GLN A 229 -14.02 -7.50 -9.54
N CYS A 230 -15.11 -8.22 -9.26
CA CYS A 230 -15.05 -9.51 -8.57
C CYS A 230 -14.16 -10.51 -9.33
N ARG A 231 -14.34 -10.67 -10.65
CA ARG A 231 -13.48 -11.56 -11.46
C ARG A 231 -12.00 -11.18 -11.41
N GLU A 232 -11.69 -9.89 -11.47
CA GLU A 232 -10.32 -9.39 -11.36
C GLU A 232 -9.73 -9.70 -9.97
N ASN A 233 -10.53 -9.48 -8.92
CA ASN A 233 -10.14 -9.77 -7.54
C ASN A 233 -10.02 -11.28 -7.27
N VAL A 234 -10.87 -12.15 -7.80
CA VAL A 234 -10.73 -13.62 -7.66
C VAL A 234 -9.42 -14.08 -8.29
N LYS A 235 -9.07 -13.57 -9.47
CA LYS A 235 -7.80 -13.92 -10.14
C LYS A 235 -6.61 -13.54 -9.27
N ARG A 236 -6.62 -12.31 -8.72
CA ARG A 236 -5.54 -11.75 -7.92
C ARG A 236 -5.46 -12.35 -6.50
N PHE A 237 -6.53 -12.27 -5.73
CA PHE A 237 -6.58 -12.64 -4.31
C PHE A 237 -7.04 -14.07 -4.02
N GLY A 238 -7.64 -14.73 -5.01
CA GLY A 238 -8.40 -15.97 -4.80
C GLY A 238 -9.83 -15.70 -4.36
N GLU A 239 -10.57 -16.77 -4.10
CA GLU A 239 -11.93 -16.69 -3.56
C GLU A 239 -11.87 -16.38 -2.06
N LEU A 240 -12.36 -15.18 -1.69
CA LEU A 240 -12.47 -14.68 -0.33
C LEU A 240 -13.87 -14.08 -0.14
N ASP A 241 -14.36 -14.05 1.09
CA ASP A 241 -15.64 -13.39 1.41
C ASP A 241 -15.60 -11.89 1.08
N THR A 242 -14.40 -11.29 1.12
CA THR A 242 -14.16 -9.87 0.84
C THR A 242 -13.84 -9.57 -0.63
N THR A 243 -13.87 -10.56 -1.53
CA THR A 243 -13.45 -10.38 -2.94
C THR A 243 -14.21 -9.24 -3.65
N TYR A 244 -15.47 -8.98 -3.29
CA TYR A 244 -16.27 -7.87 -3.84
C TYR A 244 -15.91 -6.49 -3.28
N LEU A 245 -15.12 -6.43 -2.20
CA LEU A 245 -14.79 -5.21 -1.47
C LEU A 245 -13.36 -4.71 -1.74
N HIS A 246 -12.49 -5.56 -2.33
CA HIS A 246 -11.10 -5.18 -2.58
C HIS A 246 -11.00 -4.12 -3.68
N VAL A 247 -10.28 -3.03 -3.38
CA VAL A 247 -10.05 -1.92 -4.32
C VAL A 247 -8.59 -1.47 -4.28
N ASP A 248 -8.03 -1.12 -5.43
CA ASP A 248 -6.73 -0.43 -5.47
C ASP A 248 -6.91 1.05 -5.10
N PHE A 249 -6.12 1.52 -4.13
CA PHE A 249 -6.29 2.85 -3.50
C PHE A 249 -6.39 4.01 -4.50
N ILE A 250 -5.37 4.21 -5.34
CA ILE A 250 -5.34 5.33 -6.30
C ILE A 250 -6.38 5.17 -7.41
N PRO A 251 -6.49 4.02 -8.12
CA PRO A 251 -7.51 3.82 -9.14
C PRO A 251 -8.94 4.05 -8.66
N TYR A 252 -9.27 3.56 -7.46
CA TYR A 252 -10.59 3.72 -6.87
C TYR A 252 -10.92 5.18 -6.58
N LEU A 253 -9.98 5.90 -5.95
CA LEU A 253 -10.14 7.33 -5.70
C LEU A 253 -10.27 8.13 -7.00
N ASP A 254 -9.49 7.79 -8.02
CA ASP A 254 -9.55 8.43 -9.33
C ASP A 254 -10.87 8.20 -10.07
N ASP A 255 -11.45 7.00 -9.98
CA ASP A 255 -12.77 6.70 -10.56
C ASP A 255 -13.85 7.57 -9.90
N LEU A 256 -13.95 7.54 -8.57
CA LEU A 256 -14.93 8.35 -7.85
C LEU A 256 -14.70 9.86 -8.05
N ALA A 257 -13.43 10.30 -8.03
CA ALA A 257 -13.08 11.69 -8.26
C ALA A 257 -13.47 12.16 -9.66
N SER A 258 -13.39 11.28 -10.67
CA SER A 258 -13.83 11.59 -12.03
C SER A 258 -15.34 11.78 -12.10
N LYS A 259 -16.12 10.92 -11.42
CA LYS A 259 -17.60 11.02 -11.37
C LYS A 259 -18.10 12.33 -10.77
N ILE A 260 -17.33 12.96 -9.88
CA ILE A 260 -17.68 14.24 -9.25
C ILE A 260 -16.87 15.43 -9.76
N GLY A 261 -16.01 15.24 -10.77
CA GLY A 261 -15.24 16.31 -11.40
C GLY A 261 -14.15 16.92 -10.52
N VAL A 262 -13.56 16.15 -9.60
CA VAL A 262 -12.50 16.62 -8.68
C VAL A 262 -11.14 15.98 -8.97
N LYS A 263 -11.07 15.09 -9.97
CA LYS A 263 -9.81 14.52 -10.46
C LYS A 263 -9.00 15.60 -11.19
N PRO A 264 -7.78 15.94 -10.74
CA PRO A 264 -6.95 16.92 -11.44
C PRO A 264 -6.47 16.38 -12.79
N ASN A 265 -6.47 17.24 -13.82
CA ASN A 265 -5.89 16.90 -15.11
C ASN A 265 -4.38 17.13 -15.09
N LEU A 266 -3.60 16.05 -15.04
CA LEU A 266 -2.14 16.12 -14.96
C LEU A 266 -1.50 16.78 -16.18
N LEU A 267 -2.02 16.54 -17.39
CA LEU A 267 -1.50 17.18 -18.61
C LEU A 267 -1.69 18.70 -18.56
N LYS A 268 -2.85 19.16 -18.08
CA LYS A 268 -3.09 20.59 -17.87
C LYS A 268 -2.14 21.15 -16.80
N LEU A 269 -1.90 20.42 -15.70
CA LEU A 269 -0.97 20.84 -14.66
C LEU A 269 0.46 20.97 -15.19
N PHE A 270 0.89 20.07 -16.08
CA PHE A 270 2.23 20.13 -16.70
C PHE A 270 2.50 21.50 -17.33
N PHE A 271 1.52 22.05 -18.07
CA PHE A 271 1.66 23.34 -18.75
C PHE A 271 1.31 24.57 -17.88
N THR A 272 0.61 24.39 -16.76
CA THR A 272 0.10 25.52 -15.94
C THR A 272 0.82 25.70 -14.61
N ASP A 273 1.22 24.62 -13.97
CA ASP A 273 1.93 24.62 -12.68
C ASP A 273 2.83 23.38 -12.62
N PHE A 274 3.99 23.49 -13.26
CA PHE A 274 4.93 22.39 -13.44
C PHE A 274 5.34 21.74 -12.11
N TRP A 275 5.56 22.53 -11.05
CA TRP A 275 5.96 21.98 -9.75
C TRP A 275 4.83 21.22 -9.06
N LEU A 276 3.59 21.67 -9.22
CA LEU A 276 2.44 20.92 -8.76
C LEU A 276 2.22 19.65 -9.59
N PHE A 277 2.50 19.68 -10.90
CA PHE A 277 2.52 18.49 -11.74
C PHE A 277 3.55 17.47 -11.24
N VAL A 278 4.80 17.89 -11.03
CA VAL A 278 5.86 17.00 -10.51
C VAL A 278 5.45 16.39 -9.17
N ALA A 279 4.91 17.21 -8.25
CA ALA A 279 4.43 16.72 -6.96
C ALA A 279 3.22 15.78 -7.06
N CYS A 280 2.31 15.97 -8.03
CA CYS A 280 1.19 15.07 -8.23
C CYS A 280 1.58 13.78 -8.97
N THR A 281 2.65 13.79 -9.76
CA THR A 281 3.04 12.64 -10.58
C THR A 281 4.07 11.76 -9.89
N PHE A 282 5.16 12.36 -9.38
CA PHE A 282 6.36 11.63 -8.94
C PHE A 282 6.61 11.67 -7.43
N LYS A 283 5.80 12.42 -6.67
CA LYS A 283 5.86 12.38 -5.20
C LYS A 283 4.71 11.56 -4.64
N VAL A 284 4.79 11.31 -3.33
CA VAL A 284 3.76 10.62 -2.54
C VAL A 284 2.37 11.13 -2.86
N PHE A 285 1.47 10.18 -3.06
CA PHE A 285 0.08 10.43 -3.28
C PHE A 285 -0.56 10.95 -1.99
N VAL A 286 -0.95 12.21 -2.01
CA VAL A 286 -1.69 12.84 -0.91
C VAL A 286 -3.12 13.20 -1.33
N PRO A 287 -4.14 12.91 -0.51
CA PRO A 287 -5.55 13.15 -0.85
C PRO A 287 -5.91 14.61 -1.13
N TYR A 288 -5.08 15.56 -0.68
CA TYR A 288 -5.23 17.00 -0.97
C TYR A 288 -5.40 17.29 -2.48
N ARG A 289 -4.88 16.40 -3.34
CA ARG A 289 -5.04 16.45 -4.81
C ARG A 289 -6.49 16.58 -5.25
N TYR A 290 -7.42 15.89 -4.60
CA TYR A 290 -8.84 15.94 -4.93
C TYR A 290 -9.58 17.16 -4.36
N ARG A 291 -8.81 18.13 -3.85
CA ARG A 291 -9.28 19.45 -3.43
C ARG A 291 -8.64 20.56 -4.27
N LEU A 292 -7.92 20.23 -5.35
CA LEU A 292 -7.34 21.22 -6.28
C LEU A 292 -8.38 21.81 -7.24
N VAL A 293 -9.34 21.01 -7.66
CA VAL A 293 -10.36 21.35 -8.68
C VAL A 293 -11.73 20.82 -8.28
N GLY A 294 -12.76 21.28 -8.98
CA GLY A 294 -14.13 20.81 -8.79
C GLY A 294 -14.80 21.38 -7.53
N PRO A 295 -15.95 20.80 -7.12
CA PRO A 295 -16.71 21.25 -5.95
C PRO A 295 -15.92 21.10 -4.65
N HIS A 296 -16.10 22.06 -3.75
CA HIS A 296 -15.43 22.13 -2.44
C HIS A 296 -13.90 22.11 -2.54
N LYS A 297 -13.36 22.83 -3.54
CA LYS A 297 -11.93 23.14 -3.67
C LYS A 297 -11.43 23.79 -2.38
N TRP A 298 -10.21 23.44 -1.98
CA TRP A 298 -9.56 24.02 -0.81
C TRP A 298 -8.35 24.87 -1.25
N ASN A 299 -8.33 26.15 -0.87
CA ASN A 299 -7.27 27.07 -1.26
C ASN A 299 -5.88 26.63 -0.75
N GLY A 300 -5.82 25.94 0.40
CA GLY A 300 -4.58 25.40 0.95
C GLY A 300 -4.06 24.12 0.27
N ALA A 301 -4.83 23.51 -0.64
CA ALA A 301 -4.50 22.19 -1.20
C ALA A 301 -3.14 22.16 -1.91
N ARG A 302 -2.84 23.18 -2.73
CA ARG A 302 -1.55 23.30 -3.42
C ARG A 302 -0.38 23.31 -2.43
N ASN A 303 -0.45 24.22 -1.44
CA ASN A 303 0.62 24.36 -0.46
C ASN A 303 0.75 23.10 0.39
N ALA A 304 -0.37 22.46 0.76
CA ALA A 304 -0.36 21.20 1.49
C ALA A 304 0.33 20.07 0.70
N ILE A 305 0.12 19.97 -0.62
CA ILE A 305 0.80 18.99 -1.47
C ILE A 305 2.30 19.25 -1.49
N LEU A 306 2.70 20.49 -1.80
CA LEU A 306 4.12 20.82 -1.96
C LEU A 306 4.93 20.67 -0.67
N SER A 307 4.34 21.02 0.48
CA SER A 307 4.98 20.94 1.80
C SER A 307 4.73 19.61 2.54
N ALA A 308 4.11 18.61 1.90
CA ALA A 308 3.82 17.33 2.54
C ALA A 308 5.09 16.69 3.14
N GLY A 309 6.20 16.71 2.39
CA GLY A 309 7.47 16.11 2.82
C GLY A 309 8.10 16.80 4.03
N GLN A 310 7.89 18.12 4.18
CA GLN A 310 8.33 18.85 5.37
C GLN A 310 7.54 18.41 6.60
N ARG A 311 6.20 18.33 6.49
CA ARG A 311 5.34 17.92 7.60
C ARG A 311 5.58 16.48 8.04
N MET A 312 5.89 15.59 7.10
CA MET A 312 6.24 14.21 7.43
C MET A 312 7.58 14.14 8.20
N ARG A 313 8.58 14.93 7.81
CA ARG A 313 9.89 14.97 8.49
C ARG A 313 9.88 15.75 9.81
N ALA A 314 8.99 16.72 9.97
CA ALA A 314 8.91 17.60 11.14
C ALA A 314 8.89 16.87 12.50
N PRO A 315 8.06 15.83 12.73
CA PRO A 315 8.09 15.10 14.01
C PRO A 315 9.38 14.30 14.23
N LEU A 316 10.14 13.98 13.18
CA LEU A 316 11.36 13.18 13.27
C LEU A 316 12.63 14.02 13.44
N GLN A 317 12.69 15.17 12.75
CA GLN A 317 13.88 16.03 12.69
C GLN A 317 13.73 17.33 13.51
N GLY A 318 12.56 17.56 14.12
CA GLY A 318 12.27 18.80 14.84
C GLY A 318 12.34 20.03 13.92
N LYS A 319 12.85 21.15 14.44
CA LYS A 319 12.93 22.44 13.71
C LYS A 319 13.75 22.37 12.41
N LYS A 320 14.71 21.43 12.30
CA LYS A 320 15.55 21.24 11.09
C LYS A 320 14.74 20.86 9.83
N ALA A 321 13.55 20.25 10.00
CA ALA A 321 12.69 19.89 8.87
C ALA A 321 12.10 21.11 8.14
N LEU A 322 11.98 22.25 8.81
CA LEU A 322 11.40 23.48 8.26
C LEU A 322 12.41 24.28 7.43
N GLU A 323 13.71 24.04 7.62
CA GLU A 323 14.81 24.77 6.97
C GLU A 323 15.29 24.09 5.68
N THR A 324 15.00 22.80 5.48
CA THR A 324 15.66 21.94 4.48
C THR A 324 15.04 21.93 3.07
N ASP A 325 14.27 22.95 2.67
CA ASP A 325 13.78 23.07 1.29
C ASP A 325 14.54 24.10 0.42
N THR A 326 15.58 24.74 0.96
CA THR A 326 16.49 25.59 0.17
C THR A 326 17.45 24.79 -0.73
N THR A 327 17.47 23.46 -0.67
CA THR A 327 18.39 22.61 -1.45
C THR A 327 17.67 21.57 -2.32
N SER A 328 16.69 21.98 -3.13
CA SER A 328 16.37 21.27 -4.38
C SER A 328 17.32 21.72 -5.52
N ASN A 329 18.64 21.74 -5.27
CA ASN A 329 19.62 21.89 -6.34
C ASN A 329 19.96 20.53 -6.96
N SER A 330 19.95 19.44 -6.18
CA SER A 330 20.24 18.08 -6.65
C SER A 330 19.20 17.58 -7.68
N THR A 331 17.90 17.74 -7.43
CA THR A 331 16.87 17.34 -8.41
C THR A 331 16.91 18.18 -9.68
N LYS A 332 17.24 19.47 -9.58
CA LYS A 332 17.45 20.34 -10.75
C LYS A 332 18.68 19.90 -11.55
N ILE A 333 19.76 19.53 -10.87
CA ILE A 333 21.01 19.04 -11.47
C ILE A 333 20.79 17.67 -12.14
N CYS A 334 20.12 16.71 -11.51
CA CYS A 334 19.86 15.40 -12.11
C CYS A 334 18.95 15.49 -13.35
N VAL A 335 17.93 16.36 -13.32
CA VAL A 335 17.09 16.62 -14.49
C VAL A 335 17.92 17.30 -15.59
N LEU A 336 18.75 18.28 -15.25
CA LEU A 336 19.65 18.94 -16.20
C LEU A 336 20.65 17.95 -16.82
N LEU A 337 21.25 17.08 -16.01
CA LEU A 337 22.18 16.03 -16.45
C LEU A 337 21.47 15.00 -17.34
N GLY A 338 20.26 14.57 -17.00
CA GLY A 338 19.45 13.69 -17.85
C GLY A 338 19.12 14.31 -19.21
N PHE A 339 18.79 15.61 -19.25
CA PHE A 339 18.61 16.35 -20.51
C PHE A 339 19.92 16.50 -21.29
N ILE A 340 21.05 16.74 -20.62
CA ILE A 340 22.37 16.84 -21.27
C ILE A 340 22.76 15.49 -21.86
N ILE A 341 22.58 14.38 -21.13
CA ILE A 341 22.87 13.02 -21.61
C ILE A 341 21.97 12.68 -22.80
N PHE A 342 20.68 13.00 -22.73
CA PHE A 342 19.74 12.78 -23.84
C PHE A 342 20.07 13.63 -25.08
N ALA A 343 20.41 14.91 -24.88
CA ALA A 343 20.82 15.80 -25.97
C ALA A 343 22.19 15.42 -26.56
N TRP A 344 23.10 14.88 -25.74
CA TRP A 344 24.38 14.34 -26.17
C TRP A 344 24.18 13.05 -26.99
N TYR A 345 23.30 12.16 -26.54
CA TYR A 345 22.91 10.95 -27.28
C TYR A 345 22.30 11.27 -28.65
N TRP A 346 21.45 12.29 -28.75
CA TRP A 346 20.86 12.71 -30.03
C TRP A 346 21.88 13.36 -31.00
N LYS A 347 23.05 13.77 -30.51
CA LYS A 347 24.17 14.29 -31.32
C LYS A 347 25.13 13.19 -31.80
N ILE A 348 25.01 11.95 -31.33
CA ILE A 348 25.83 10.83 -31.80
C ILE A 348 25.15 10.26 -33.07
N PRO A 349 25.79 10.32 -34.25
CA PRO A 349 25.23 9.72 -35.46
C PRO A 349 25.14 8.19 -35.30
N PRO A 350 24.05 7.54 -35.76
CA PRO A 350 23.88 6.10 -35.61
C PRO A 350 24.91 5.37 -36.47
N GLY A 351 25.97 4.82 -35.85
CA GLY A 351 26.98 4.06 -36.60
C GLY A 351 28.25 3.62 -35.86
N SER A 352 28.56 4.11 -34.64
CA SER A 352 29.75 3.68 -33.91
C SER A 352 29.50 2.39 -33.12
N LEU A 353 29.72 1.23 -33.77
CA LEU A 353 29.89 -0.04 -33.07
C LEU A 353 31.35 -0.15 -32.62
N VAL A 354 31.60 -0.20 -31.30
CA VAL A 354 32.91 -0.58 -30.76
C VAL A 354 32.98 -2.10 -30.68
N VAL A 355 34.01 -2.69 -31.28
CA VAL A 355 34.33 -4.12 -31.20
C VAL A 355 35.32 -4.30 -30.07
N ASP A 356 35.05 -5.19 -29.12
CA ASP A 356 36.03 -5.52 -28.08
C ASP A 356 37.15 -6.42 -28.64
N ASP A 357 38.30 -6.49 -27.94
CA ASP A 357 39.46 -7.30 -28.34
C ASP A 357 39.20 -8.83 -28.35
N THR A 358 37.98 -9.27 -28.04
CA THR A 358 37.54 -10.67 -28.14
C THR A 358 36.60 -10.92 -29.33
N GLY A 359 36.38 -9.90 -30.17
CA GLY A 359 35.57 -10.01 -31.39
C GLY A 359 34.06 -10.02 -31.15
N ARG A 360 33.57 -9.66 -29.96
CA ARG A 360 32.13 -9.55 -29.71
C ARG A 360 31.65 -8.15 -30.05
N LYS A 361 30.64 -8.07 -30.93
CA LYS A 361 29.87 -6.85 -31.18
C LYS A 361 28.84 -6.70 -30.06
N ALA A 362 29.10 -5.82 -29.10
CA ALA A 362 28.07 -5.33 -28.18
C ALA A 362 27.64 -3.93 -28.65
N SER A 363 26.33 -3.67 -28.71
CA SER A 363 25.91 -2.27 -28.88
C SER A 363 26.20 -1.52 -27.58
N GLU A 364 26.75 -0.31 -27.67
CA GLU A 364 26.98 0.57 -26.51
C GLU A 364 25.72 0.75 -25.64
N THR A 365 24.54 0.46 -26.22
CA THR A 365 23.22 0.44 -25.59
C THR A 365 23.10 -0.52 -24.41
N MET A 366 23.81 -1.66 -24.40
CA MET A 366 23.64 -2.65 -23.32
C MET A 366 24.45 -2.30 -22.06
N ILE A 367 25.64 -1.73 -22.24
CA ILE A 367 26.55 -1.36 -21.13
C ILE A 367 26.05 -0.08 -20.44
N LEU A 368 25.50 0.88 -21.20
CA LEU A 368 24.94 2.11 -20.63
C LEU A 368 23.60 1.89 -19.92
N LEU A 369 22.78 0.90 -20.31
CA LEU A 369 21.55 0.60 -19.59
C LEU A 369 21.81 0.05 -18.19
N GLU A 370 22.86 -0.76 -18.00
CA GLU A 370 23.27 -1.20 -16.66
C GLU A 370 23.71 -0.01 -15.78
N PHE A 371 24.42 0.97 -16.35
CA PHE A 371 24.83 2.18 -15.63
C PHE A 371 23.65 3.10 -15.27
N VAL A 372 22.73 3.33 -16.22
CA VAL A 372 21.56 4.20 -16.01
C VAL A 372 20.54 3.57 -15.04
N ILE A 373 20.39 2.25 -15.03
CA ILE A 373 19.52 1.57 -14.04
C ILE A 373 20.11 1.67 -12.63
N TYR A 374 21.44 1.68 -12.48
CA TYR A 374 22.09 1.89 -11.19
C TYR A 374 22.07 3.36 -10.73
N ASP A 375 22.23 4.34 -11.64
CA ASP A 375 22.33 5.77 -11.28
C ASP A 375 20.98 6.55 -11.27
N VAL A 376 19.93 6.05 -11.93
CA VAL A 376 18.59 6.70 -11.91
C VAL A 376 17.78 6.30 -10.67
N CYS A 377 18.35 5.50 -9.76
CA CYS A 377 17.87 5.35 -8.40
C CYS A 377 18.64 6.35 -7.50
N PRO A 378 18.09 7.53 -7.15
CA PRO A 378 18.86 8.52 -6.41
C PRO A 378 18.84 8.16 -4.94
N TYR A 379 19.66 7.21 -4.50
CA TYR A 379 19.97 7.03 -3.08
C TYR A 379 21.26 6.22 -2.88
N GLN A 380 22.40 6.77 -3.28
CA GLN A 380 23.69 6.36 -2.73
C GLN A 380 24.68 7.51 -2.86
N ALA A 381 24.69 8.39 -1.85
CA ALA A 381 25.86 9.15 -1.44
C ALA A 381 25.50 9.96 -0.18
N TYR A 382 25.80 9.43 0.99
CA TYR A 382 26.28 10.29 2.07
C TYR A 382 27.47 9.61 2.72
N GLN A 383 28.60 10.30 2.60
CA GLN A 383 29.89 9.94 3.14
C GLN A 383 29.82 9.79 4.67
N MET A 384 30.53 8.78 5.16
CA MET A 384 30.98 8.68 6.54
C MET A 384 31.72 9.97 6.92
N THR A 385 31.18 10.74 7.85
CA THR A 385 31.99 11.61 8.70
C THR A 385 32.22 10.87 10.01
N SER A 386 33.48 10.49 10.24
CA SER A 386 33.98 9.96 11.50
C SER A 386 33.88 11.04 12.56
N ASP A 387 32.86 10.98 13.41
CA ASP A 387 32.87 11.68 14.69
C ASP A 387 32.55 10.68 15.79
N SER A 388 33.61 10.20 16.42
CA SER A 388 33.60 9.22 17.49
C SER A 388 33.27 9.90 18.81
N SER A 389 31.98 10.13 19.08
CA SER A 389 31.52 10.46 20.44
C SER A 389 30.00 10.30 20.65
N PHE A 390 29.43 9.14 20.30
CA PHE A 390 28.08 8.80 20.77
C PHE A 390 28.15 8.03 22.11
N LYS A 391 27.84 8.74 23.19
CA LYS A 391 27.50 8.13 24.49
C LYS A 391 26.06 7.60 24.40
N TYR A 392 25.89 6.29 24.52
CA TYR A 392 24.59 5.66 24.69
C TYR A 392 24.04 6.02 26.08
N LEU A 393 22.84 6.60 26.14
CA LEU A 393 21.97 6.51 27.31
C LEU A 393 20.85 5.55 26.90
N LEU A 394 20.72 4.45 27.66
CA LEU A 394 19.68 3.42 27.51
C LEU A 394 18.28 3.98 27.78
#